data_AF-A0A7V2S4P3-F1
#
_entry.id   AF-A0A7V2S4P3-F1
#
_cell.length_a   1.000
_cell.length_b   1.000
_cell.length_c   1.000
_cell.angle_alpha   90.00
_cell.angle_beta   90.00
_cell.angle_gamma   90.00
#
_symmetry.space_group_name_H-M   'P 1'
#
loop_
_entity.id
_entity.type
_entity.pdbx_description
1 polymer ?
#
loop_
_entity_poly.entity_id
_entity_poly.type
_entity_poly.pdbx_seq_one_letter_code
_entity_poly.pdbx_strand_id
1 'polypeptide(L)'
;MNKSESIFKDIFANNWQQLPTVFHKHYANRANTNDATVVEGVLDVSTNGLIRLFAPFFRLLGGIPPENEKNVPVTVCFSSEVDSPAFHFDRTFYFKDKKTYRFSSRMYPVGATEVVELMKWGVYP
;
A
#
# COMPACT_ATOMS: atom_id res chain seq x y z
N MET A 1 21.13 0.42 -7.39
CA MET A 1 20.45 -0.56 -6.53
C MET A 1 20.80 -1.96 -6.97
N ASN A 2 21.23 -2.80 -6.04
CA ASN A 2 21.53 -4.21 -6.29
C ASN A 2 20.20 -4.99 -6.39
N LYS A 3 20.01 -5.80 -7.44
CA LYS A 3 18.74 -6.52 -7.71
C LYS A 3 18.38 -7.57 -6.63
N SER A 4 19.25 -7.80 -5.66
CA SER A 4 19.06 -8.74 -4.56
C SER A 4 18.41 -8.14 -3.32
N GLU A 5 18.27 -6.82 -3.22
CA GLU A 5 17.87 -6.16 -1.96
C GLU A 5 16.49 -5.47 -2.06
N SER A 6 15.80 -5.40 -0.93
CA SER A 6 14.47 -4.76 -0.80
C SER A 6 14.52 -3.29 -1.21
N ILE A 7 13.44 -2.81 -1.86
CA ILE A 7 13.22 -1.38 -2.16
C ILE A 7 13.40 -0.53 -0.89
N PHE A 8 12.96 -1.03 0.26
CA PHE A 8 12.91 -0.30 1.52
C PHE A 8 14.18 -0.41 2.36
N LYS A 9 15.15 -1.24 1.98
CA LYS A 9 16.40 -1.37 2.75
C LYS A 9 17.12 -0.04 2.86
N ASP A 10 17.26 0.68 1.74
CA ASP A 10 17.92 1.98 1.70
C ASP A 10 17.05 3.03 2.42
N ILE A 11 15.73 2.99 2.26
CA ILE A 11 14.78 3.92 2.89
C ILE A 11 14.84 3.85 4.42
N PHE A 12 14.87 2.65 4.99
CA PHE A 12 15.02 2.46 6.44
C PHE A 12 16.47 2.59 6.91
N ALA A 13 17.44 2.60 6.00
CA ALA A 13 18.86 2.75 6.27
C ALA A 13 19.33 1.90 7.47
N ASN A 14 19.93 2.53 8.48
CA ASN A 14 20.47 1.87 9.67
C ASN A 14 19.38 1.16 10.51
N ASN A 15 18.13 1.58 10.39
CA ASN A 15 17.02 0.98 11.11
C ASN A 15 16.53 -0.32 10.47
N TRP A 16 16.89 -0.61 9.21
CA TRP A 16 16.46 -1.82 8.52
C TRP A 16 16.71 -3.07 9.36
N GLN A 17 17.94 -3.25 9.85
CA GLN A 17 18.33 -4.44 10.63
C GLN A 17 17.64 -4.55 12.00
N GLN A 18 17.06 -3.44 12.49
CA GLN A 18 16.39 -3.39 13.78
C GLN A 18 14.88 -3.65 13.66
N LEU A 19 14.35 -3.71 12.44
CA LEU A 19 12.94 -3.95 12.21
C LEU A 19 12.57 -5.39 12.64
N PRO A 20 11.42 -5.57 13.29
CA PRO A 20 10.86 -6.89 13.51
C PRO A 20 10.72 -7.67 12.20
N THR A 21 10.86 -9.00 12.27
CA THR A 21 10.76 -9.91 11.11
C THR A 21 9.51 -9.71 10.25
N VAL A 22 8.39 -9.30 10.85
CA VAL A 22 7.14 -9.02 10.12
C VAL A 22 7.32 -7.87 9.11
N PHE A 23 8.09 -6.84 9.44
CA PHE A 23 8.34 -5.72 8.53
C PHE A 23 9.32 -6.07 7.42
N HIS A 24 10.33 -6.91 7.71
CA HIS A 24 11.19 -7.47 6.66
C HIS A 24 10.41 -8.28 5.63
N LYS A 25 9.40 -9.05 6.07
CA LYS A 25 8.50 -9.79 5.17
C LYS A 25 7.55 -8.86 4.42
N HIS A 26 6.99 -7.88 5.11
CA HIS A 26 6.05 -6.90 4.53
C HIS A 26 6.71 -6.07 3.43
N TYR A 27 7.97 -5.67 3.62
CA TYR A 27 8.75 -4.88 2.67
C TYR A 27 9.77 -5.74 1.91
N ALA A 28 9.51 -7.02 1.68
CA ALA A 28 10.49 -7.92 1.06
C ALA A 28 10.73 -7.68 -0.43
N ASN A 29 9.77 -7.05 -1.13
CA ASN A 29 9.84 -6.86 -2.58
C ASN A 29 11.10 -6.07 -2.98
N ARG A 30 11.83 -6.63 -3.95
CA ARG A 30 13.07 -6.05 -4.48
C ARG A 30 12.76 -5.06 -5.60
N ALA A 31 13.66 -4.12 -5.81
CA ALA A 31 13.48 -3.14 -6.87
C ALA A 31 13.80 -3.74 -8.25
N ASN A 32 13.09 -3.29 -9.28
CA ASN A 32 13.32 -3.71 -10.67
C ASN A 32 13.17 -5.23 -10.86
N THR A 33 12.19 -5.83 -10.16
CA THR A 33 11.82 -7.24 -10.24
C THR A 33 10.29 -7.38 -10.38
N ASN A 34 9.79 -8.59 -10.57
CA ASN A 34 8.36 -8.89 -10.57
C ASN A 34 7.95 -9.65 -9.29
N ASP A 35 8.52 -9.26 -8.14
CA ASP A 35 8.16 -9.87 -6.87
C ASP A 35 6.72 -9.52 -6.53
N ALA A 36 5.97 -10.49 -5.99
CA ALA A 36 4.60 -10.31 -5.55
C ALA A 36 4.39 -11.04 -4.22
N THR A 37 3.79 -10.35 -3.26
CA THR A 37 3.44 -10.88 -1.94
C THR A 37 1.97 -10.61 -1.68
N VAL A 38 1.20 -11.65 -1.37
CA VAL A 38 -0.22 -11.52 -1.02
C VAL A 38 -0.41 -11.81 0.46
N VAL A 39 -1.14 -10.94 1.14
CA VAL A 39 -1.50 -11.07 2.55
C VAL A 39 -3.00 -10.99 2.68
N GLU A 40 -3.57 -11.92 3.43
CA GLU A 40 -4.99 -11.95 3.75
C GLU A 40 -5.19 -11.70 5.24
N GLY A 41 -6.23 -10.95 5.58
CA GLY A 41 -6.51 -10.60 6.96
C GLY A 41 -7.86 -9.94 7.13
N VAL A 42 -8.07 -9.41 8.32
CA VAL A 42 -9.32 -8.77 8.73
C VAL A 42 -8.98 -7.43 9.37
N LEU A 43 -9.71 -6.37 9.00
CA LEU A 43 -9.51 -5.01 9.50
C LEU A 43 -10.81 -4.40 10.01
N ASP A 44 -10.72 -3.61 11.08
CA ASP A 44 -11.76 -2.66 11.44
C ASP A 44 -11.53 -1.36 10.65
N VAL A 45 -12.52 -0.98 9.84
CA VAL A 45 -12.49 0.24 9.05
C VAL A 45 -13.36 1.26 9.75
N SER A 46 -12.80 2.44 10.03
CA SER A 46 -13.55 3.53 10.65
C SER A 46 -13.13 4.88 10.11
N THR A 47 -14.09 5.78 10.04
CA THR A 47 -13.99 7.13 9.51
C THR A 47 -14.95 8.05 10.27
N ASN A 48 -14.53 9.29 10.49
CA ASN A 48 -15.36 10.32 11.09
C ASN A 48 -16.62 10.58 10.23
N GLY A 49 -17.78 10.77 10.88
CA GLY A 49 -19.07 10.97 10.22
C GLY A 49 -19.11 12.13 9.23
N LEU A 50 -18.34 13.20 9.45
CA LEU A 50 -18.24 14.33 8.50
C LEU A 50 -17.56 13.93 7.19
N ILE A 51 -16.50 13.12 7.26
CA ILE A 51 -15.77 12.63 6.07
C ILE A 51 -16.63 11.66 5.27
N ARG A 52 -17.49 10.88 5.95
CA ARG A 52 -18.42 9.95 5.30
C ARG A 52 -19.41 10.65 4.37
N LEU A 53 -19.78 11.90 4.62
CA LEU A 53 -20.64 12.65 3.70
C LEU A 53 -19.99 12.86 2.32
N PHE A 54 -18.67 12.96 2.30
CA PHE A 54 -17.86 13.10 1.09
C PHE A 54 -17.39 11.73 0.53
N ALA A 55 -17.93 10.62 1.02
CA ALA A 55 -17.59 9.28 0.57
C ALA A 55 -17.58 9.06 -0.94
N PRO A 56 -18.61 9.48 -1.71
CA PRO A 56 -18.60 9.28 -3.16
C PRO A 56 -17.43 10.00 -3.83
N PHE A 57 -17.03 11.17 -3.32
CA PHE A 57 -15.90 11.93 -3.84
C PHE A 57 -14.57 11.22 -3.57
N PHE A 58 -14.33 10.75 -2.34
CA PHE A 58 -13.13 9.98 -2.00
C PHE A 58 -13.02 8.67 -2.80
N ARG A 59 -14.17 8.02 -3.06
CA ARG A 59 -14.24 6.82 -3.89
C ARG A 59 -13.79 7.10 -5.34
N LEU A 60 -14.17 8.26 -5.88
CA LEU A 60 -13.79 8.68 -7.23
C LEU A 60 -12.29 9.01 -7.33
N LEU A 61 -11.74 9.64 -6.30
CA LEU A 61 -10.32 9.97 -6.22
C LEU A 61 -9.40 8.76 -5.96
N GLY A 62 -9.98 7.57 -5.70
CA GLY A 62 -9.21 6.36 -5.40
C GLY A 62 -8.55 6.39 -4.03
N GLY A 63 -9.08 7.19 -3.10
CA GLY A 63 -8.61 7.27 -1.72
C GLY A 63 -9.03 6.07 -0.86
N ILE A 64 -8.70 6.09 0.42
CA ILE A 64 -9.15 5.07 1.38
C ILE A 64 -10.69 5.16 1.51
N PRO A 65 -11.43 4.04 1.53
CA PRO A 65 -12.89 4.10 1.57
C PRO A 65 -13.32 4.68 2.92
N PRO A 66 -14.08 5.79 2.95
CA PRO A 66 -14.52 6.39 4.20
C PRO A 66 -15.75 5.64 4.72
N GLU A 67 -15.50 4.45 5.25
CA GLU A 67 -16.49 3.49 5.71
C GLU A 67 -16.33 3.16 7.20
N ASN A 68 -17.43 2.69 7.81
CA ASN A 68 -17.45 2.19 9.19
C ASN A 68 -17.96 0.76 9.20
N GLU A 69 -17.06 -0.21 9.29
CA GLU A 69 -17.40 -1.62 9.38
C GLU A 69 -16.31 -2.36 10.16
N LYS A 70 -16.73 -3.29 11.01
CA LYS A 70 -15.80 -4.12 11.79
C LYS A 70 -15.61 -5.46 11.11
N ASN A 71 -14.46 -6.06 11.35
CA ASN A 71 -14.10 -7.37 10.83
C ASN A 71 -14.21 -7.49 9.31
N VAL A 72 -13.81 -6.45 8.57
CA VAL A 72 -13.83 -6.43 7.11
C VAL A 72 -12.70 -7.35 6.61
N PRO A 73 -12.98 -8.42 5.85
CA PRO A 73 -11.94 -9.18 5.19
C PRO A 73 -11.20 -8.31 4.19
N VAL A 74 -9.88 -8.44 4.14
CA VAL A 74 -9.01 -7.68 3.25
C VAL A 74 -7.95 -8.59 2.64
N THR A 75 -7.76 -8.45 1.34
CA THR A 75 -6.60 -9.00 0.62
C THR A 75 -5.70 -7.86 0.18
N VAL A 76 -4.42 -7.99 0.47
CA VAL A 76 -3.39 -7.01 0.14
C VAL A 76 -2.39 -7.67 -0.79
N CYS A 77 -2.13 -7.04 -1.94
CA CYS A 77 -1.07 -7.43 -2.85
C CYS A 77 0.01 -6.34 -2.86
N PHE A 78 1.23 -6.75 -2.55
CA PHE A 78 2.43 -5.95 -2.70
C PHE A 78 3.19 -6.43 -3.92
N SER A 79 3.47 -5.57 -4.90
CA SER A 79 4.25 -5.95 -6.08
C SER A 79 5.33 -4.93 -6.41
N SER A 80 6.41 -5.38 -7.04
CA SER A 80 7.42 -4.50 -7.64
C SER A 80 7.25 -4.46 -9.16
N GLU A 81 7.83 -3.44 -9.82
CA GLU A 81 7.92 -3.36 -11.28
C GLU A 81 9.33 -3.72 -11.77
N VAL A 82 9.45 -4.24 -12.99
CA VAL A 82 10.75 -4.60 -13.59
C VAL A 82 11.54 -3.36 -14.02
N ASP A 83 10.83 -2.30 -14.44
CA ASP A 83 11.44 -1.13 -15.06
C ASP A 83 11.51 0.08 -14.12
N SER A 84 11.06 -0.07 -12.87
CA SER A 84 11.06 1.00 -11.88
C SER A 84 11.28 0.47 -10.46
N PRO A 85 11.76 1.30 -9.52
CA PRO A 85 11.82 0.97 -8.11
C PRO A 85 10.46 1.14 -7.41
N ALA A 86 9.34 1.21 -8.15
CA ALA A 86 8.02 1.38 -7.57
C ALA A 86 7.62 0.17 -6.73
N PHE A 87 7.05 0.46 -5.57
CA PHE A 87 6.37 -0.53 -4.74
C PHE A 87 4.86 -0.31 -4.82
N HIS A 88 4.16 -1.30 -5.34
CA HIS A 88 2.72 -1.26 -5.54
C HIS A 88 2.04 -1.78 -4.30
N PHE A 89 1.01 -1.06 -3.89
CA PHE A 89 0.20 -1.40 -2.73
C PHE A 89 -1.26 -1.42 -3.12
N ASP A 90 -1.76 -2.62 -3.38
CA ASP A 90 -3.14 -2.91 -3.77
C ASP A 90 -3.89 -3.55 -2.61
N ARG A 91 -4.97 -2.92 -2.17
CA ARG A 91 -5.83 -3.43 -1.10
C ARG A 91 -7.24 -3.62 -1.60
N THR A 92 -7.80 -4.79 -1.35
CA THR A 92 -9.17 -5.14 -1.69
C THR A 92 -9.96 -5.39 -0.41
N PHE A 93 -11.00 -4.60 -0.20
CA PHE A 93 -11.89 -4.66 0.96
C PHE A 93 -13.22 -5.33 0.58
N TYR A 94 -13.62 -6.33 1.35
CA TYR A 94 -14.83 -7.12 1.14
C TYR A 94 -15.90 -6.74 2.17
N PHE A 95 -16.50 -5.57 2.01
CA PHE A 95 -17.61 -5.10 2.85
C PHE A 95 -18.87 -5.97 2.68
N LYS A 96 -19.59 -6.26 3.76
CA LYS A 96 -20.68 -7.24 3.78
C LYS A 96 -21.83 -6.96 2.80
N ASP A 97 -22.30 -5.71 2.76
CA ASP A 97 -23.50 -5.32 1.99
C ASP A 97 -23.17 -4.28 0.90
N LYS A 98 -21.90 -4.21 0.47
CA LYS A 98 -21.41 -3.23 -0.49
C LYS A 98 -20.53 -3.88 -1.54
N LYS A 99 -20.45 -3.22 -2.70
CA LYS A 99 -19.51 -3.63 -3.74
C LYS A 99 -18.08 -3.53 -3.20
N THR A 100 -17.32 -4.61 -3.41
CA THR A 100 -15.88 -4.70 -3.15
C THR A 100 -15.17 -3.41 -3.52
N TYR A 101 -14.35 -2.91 -2.60
CA TYR A 101 -13.58 -1.70 -2.80
C TYR A 101 -12.12 -2.03 -3.02
N ARG A 102 -11.54 -1.54 -4.12
CA ARG A 102 -10.11 -1.66 -4.37
C ARG A 102 -9.46 -0.29 -4.21
N PHE A 103 -8.56 -0.21 -3.26
CA PHE A 103 -7.59 0.88 -3.13
C PHE A 103 -6.30 0.44 -3.81
N SER A 104 -5.69 1.32 -4.59
CA SER A 104 -4.43 1.04 -5.29
C SER A 104 -3.56 2.28 -5.25
N SER A 105 -2.30 2.08 -4.91
CA SER A 105 -1.30 3.13 -4.77
C SER A 105 0.08 2.61 -5.16
N ARG A 106 0.98 3.53 -5.46
CA ARG A 106 2.37 3.25 -5.80
C ARG A 106 3.28 4.12 -4.96
N MET A 107 4.27 3.51 -4.34
CA MET A 107 5.28 4.18 -3.54
C MET A 107 6.57 4.28 -4.33
N TYR A 108 7.09 5.51 -4.46
CA TYR A 108 8.35 5.79 -5.14
C TYR A 108 9.37 6.31 -4.12
N PRO A 109 10.58 5.75 -4.06
CA PRO A 109 11.69 6.35 -3.33
C PRO A 109 12.10 7.66 -4.02
N VAL A 110 12.15 8.76 -3.29
CA VAL A 110 12.47 10.10 -3.83
C VAL A 110 13.72 10.72 -3.22
N GLY A 111 14.23 10.10 -2.16
CA GLY A 111 15.43 10.51 -1.45
C GLY A 111 16.03 9.34 -0.68
N ALA A 112 17.01 9.60 0.17
CA ALA A 112 17.69 8.55 0.93
C ALA A 112 16.77 7.84 1.93
N THR A 113 15.80 8.56 2.50
CA THR A 113 14.90 8.04 3.56
C THR A 113 13.44 8.44 3.32
N GLU A 114 13.12 8.86 2.10
CA GLU A 114 11.84 9.47 1.75
C GLU A 114 11.16 8.68 0.64
N VAL A 115 9.84 8.52 0.81
CA VAL A 115 8.97 7.84 -0.15
C VAL A 115 7.74 8.70 -0.38
N VAL A 116 7.33 8.81 -1.64
CA VAL A 116 6.06 9.43 -2.01
C VAL A 116 5.08 8.34 -2.39
N GLU A 117 3.91 8.34 -1.74
CA GLU A 117 2.79 7.47 -2.12
C GLU A 117 1.85 8.19 -3.07
N LEU A 118 1.71 7.64 -4.27
CA LEU A 118 0.81 8.11 -5.31
C LEU A 118 -0.45 7.24 -5.34
N MET A 119 -1.61 7.87 -5.16
CA MET A 119 -2.89 7.22 -5.38
C MET A 119 -3.21 7.15 -6.88
N LYS A 120 -4.39 6.61 -7.24
CA LYS A 120 -4.83 6.35 -8.62
C LYS A 120 -4.59 7.47 -9.64
N TRP A 121 -4.74 8.74 -9.22
CA TRP A 121 -4.56 9.92 -10.08
C TRP A 121 -3.27 10.70 -9.77
N GLY A 122 -2.45 10.22 -8.84
CA GLY A 122 -1.16 10.83 -8.53
C GLY A 122 -0.18 10.60 -9.68
N VAL A 123 0.46 11.67 -10.14
CA VAL A 123 1.59 11.64 -11.06
C VAL A 123 2.81 12.14 -10.31
N TYR A 124 3.90 11.39 -10.40
CA TYR A 124 5.20 11.82 -9.94
C TYR A 124 6.00 12.31 -11.16
N PRO A 125 6.55 13.53 -11.13
CA PRO A 125 7.29 14.12 -12.24
C PRO A 125 8.65 13.45 -12.49
#